data_AF-A0A5R8N9S6-F1
#
_entry.id   AF-A0A5R8N9S6-F1
#
_cell.length_a   1.000
_cell.length_b   1.000
_cell.length_c   1.000
_cell.angle_alpha   90.00
_cell.angle_beta   90.00
_cell.angle_gamma   90.00
#
_symmetry.space_group_name_H-M   'P 1'
#
loop_
_entity.id
_entity.type
_entity.pdbx_description
1 polymer ?
#
loop_
_entity_poly.entity_id
_entity_poly.type
_entity_poly.pdbx_seq_one_letter_code
_entity_poly.pdbx_strand_id
1 'polypeptide(L)'
;MKTHALLVPATLLAAALTTSACTTDPTAGAGETRCAAAAFDPPFQEVEPCSVEAVLVAATTTIFDYRPFDQRDQRAAFRSARPLMTREFATRAEQAALAWAPITTSQWQQWATNATAITTTVKVGADDHPPDTATSVRRVLAVELHPAGQARIAFAVYAHATRPAAGRGWLLADLGVRS
;
A
#
# COMPACT_ATOMS: atom_id res chain seq x y z
N MET A 1 -41.42 -63.68 10.64
CA MET A 1 -42.31 -63.90 11.81
C MET A 1 -41.84 -62.92 12.88
N LYS A 2 -42.64 -62.06 13.52
CA LYS A 2 -44.09 -61.91 13.65
C LYS A 2 -44.30 -60.45 14.09
N THR A 3 -45.20 -59.76 13.41
CA THR A 3 -45.66 -58.39 13.71
C THR A 3 -46.48 -58.38 15.00
N HIS A 4 -46.27 -57.40 15.87
CA HIS A 4 -47.27 -57.00 16.87
C HIS A 4 -47.41 -55.47 16.88
N ALA A 5 -48.60 -55.04 16.47
CA ALA A 5 -49.12 -53.69 16.59
C ALA A 5 -50.03 -53.61 17.83
N LEU A 6 -50.07 -52.45 18.49
CA LEU A 6 -51.15 -51.87 19.33
C LEU A 6 -50.64 -50.49 19.80
N LEU A 7 -51.10 -49.36 19.24
CA LEU A 7 -52.25 -48.51 19.64
C LEU A 7 -52.09 -47.72 20.97
N VAL A 8 -51.56 -46.49 20.85
CA VAL A 8 -52.06 -45.14 21.27
C VAL A 8 -52.76 -45.00 22.66
N PRO A 9 -52.37 -44.00 23.49
CA PRO A 9 -53.13 -42.74 23.53
C PRO A 9 -52.28 -41.46 23.48
N ALA A 10 -52.92 -40.44 22.91
CA ALA A 10 -52.48 -39.05 22.85
C ALA A 10 -52.41 -38.42 24.25
N THR A 11 -51.35 -37.64 24.48
CA THR A 11 -51.33 -36.63 25.55
C THR A 11 -50.82 -35.32 24.95
N LEU A 12 -51.75 -34.40 24.78
CA LEU A 12 -51.50 -32.98 24.54
C LEU A 12 -50.92 -32.38 25.83
N LEU A 13 -49.68 -31.90 25.78
CA LEU A 13 -49.22 -30.85 26.70
C LEU A 13 -48.61 -29.73 25.86
N ALA A 14 -49.34 -28.62 25.80
CA ALA A 14 -48.81 -27.33 25.40
C ALA A 14 -47.87 -26.82 26.52
N ALA A 15 -46.63 -26.52 26.17
CA ALA A 15 -45.71 -25.79 27.04
C ALA A 15 -45.09 -24.64 26.24
N ALA A 16 -45.13 -23.47 26.88
CA ALA A 16 -44.92 -22.17 26.31
C ALA A 16 -43.47 -21.88 25.87
N LEU A 17 -43.39 -20.98 24.91
CA LEU A 17 -42.26 -20.19 24.44
C LEU A 17 -41.29 -19.76 25.55
N THR A 18 -39.99 -20.01 25.35
CA THR A 18 -38.94 -18.97 25.42
C THR A 18 -37.81 -19.37 24.48
N THR A 19 -37.81 -18.82 23.27
CA THR A 19 -36.61 -18.76 22.43
C THR A 19 -35.61 -17.86 23.14
N SER A 20 -34.66 -18.43 23.88
CA SER A 20 -33.43 -17.72 24.24
C SER A 20 -32.57 -17.64 22.98
N ALA A 21 -32.98 -16.78 22.05
CA ALA A 21 -32.06 -16.21 21.10
C ALA A 21 -31.12 -15.34 21.93
N CYS A 22 -29.94 -15.85 22.24
CA CYS A 22 -28.81 -15.00 22.56
C CYS A 22 -28.47 -14.25 21.26
N THR A 23 -29.25 -13.22 20.95
CA THR A 23 -28.75 -12.10 20.14
C THR A 23 -27.61 -11.53 20.97
N THR A 24 -26.42 -12.03 20.70
CA THR A 24 -25.21 -11.28 21.04
C THR A 24 -25.38 -10.01 20.22
N ASP A 25 -25.83 -8.94 20.87
CA ASP A 25 -25.63 -7.61 20.34
C ASP A 25 -24.17 -7.56 19.89
N PRO A 26 -23.89 -7.27 18.61
CA PRO A 26 -22.56 -6.81 18.29
C PRO A 26 -22.45 -5.51 19.08
N THR A 27 -21.85 -5.59 20.27
CA THR A 27 -21.32 -4.43 20.97
C THR A 27 -20.54 -3.70 19.89
N ALA A 28 -21.13 -2.61 19.39
CA ALA A 28 -20.52 -1.75 18.42
C ALA A 28 -19.21 -1.33 19.08
N GLY A 29 -18.13 -2.00 18.66
CA GLY A 29 -16.81 -1.77 19.19
C GLY A 29 -16.57 -0.26 19.10
N ALA A 30 -16.16 0.31 20.23
CA ALA A 30 -15.83 1.72 20.39
C ALA A 30 -15.19 2.26 19.10
N GLY A 31 -15.81 3.31 18.56
CA GLY A 31 -15.63 3.81 17.21
C GLY A 31 -14.22 3.61 16.66
N GLU A 32 -14.10 2.68 15.71
CA GLU A 32 -13.02 2.69 14.74
C GLU A 32 -13.06 4.06 14.07
N THR A 33 -12.16 4.95 14.46
CA THR A 33 -12.04 6.27 13.84
C THR A 33 -11.71 6.03 12.38
N ARG A 34 -12.73 5.94 11.53
CA ARG A 34 -12.55 5.82 10.09
C ARG A 34 -11.65 6.96 9.65
N CYS A 35 -10.66 6.61 8.84
CA CYS A 35 -9.80 7.61 8.25
C CYS A 35 -10.67 8.58 7.44
N ALA A 36 -10.47 9.87 7.67
CA ALA A 36 -11.22 10.97 7.08
C ALA A 36 -10.26 11.99 6.46
N ALA A 37 -9.19 11.49 5.84
CA ALA A 37 -8.23 12.33 5.16
C ALA A 37 -8.84 12.95 3.91
N ALA A 38 -8.49 14.21 3.66
CA ALA A 38 -8.74 14.82 2.37
C ALA A 38 -7.90 14.11 1.29
N ALA A 39 -8.43 14.05 0.07
CA ALA A 39 -7.67 13.62 -1.10
C ALA A 39 -6.38 14.42 -1.25
N PHE A 40 -5.37 13.81 -1.86
CA PHE A 40 -4.16 14.55 -2.22
C PHE A 40 -4.46 15.54 -3.34
N ASP A 41 -3.68 16.62 -3.38
CA ASP A 41 -3.72 17.58 -4.47
C ASP A 41 -3.31 16.94 -5.81
N PRO A 42 -3.70 17.55 -6.96
CA PRO A 42 -3.17 17.15 -8.25
C PRO A 42 -1.64 16.97 -8.26
N PRO A 43 -1.12 15.90 -8.89
CA PRO A 43 -1.81 14.90 -9.74
C PRO A 43 -2.27 13.62 -9.01
N PHE A 44 -2.38 13.63 -7.67
CA PHE A 44 -2.58 12.41 -6.87
C PHE A 44 -4.01 12.25 -6.33
N GLN A 45 -5.00 12.89 -6.94
CA GLN A 45 -6.38 12.88 -6.43
C GLN A 45 -6.99 11.47 -6.40
N GLU A 46 -6.52 10.59 -7.28
CA GLU A 46 -6.94 9.18 -7.37
C GLU A 46 -6.23 8.28 -6.33
N VAL A 47 -5.24 8.79 -5.61
CA VAL A 47 -4.54 8.04 -4.55
C VAL A 47 -5.38 8.10 -3.29
N GLU A 48 -5.94 6.96 -2.88
CA GLU A 48 -6.72 6.82 -1.65
C GLU A 48 -5.84 7.06 -0.41
N PRO A 49 -5.96 8.21 0.29
CA PRO A 49 -5.06 8.57 1.39
C PRO A 49 -5.20 7.66 2.60
N CYS A 50 -6.34 7.00 2.75
CA CYS A 50 -6.59 6.07 3.85
C CYS A 50 -6.06 4.65 3.58
N SER A 51 -5.66 4.34 2.35
CA SER A 51 -5.02 3.09 1.96
C SER A 51 -3.51 3.23 1.97
N VAL A 52 -2.86 2.59 2.94
CA VAL A 52 -1.40 2.61 3.03
C VAL A 52 -0.72 2.02 1.80
N GLU A 53 -1.29 0.96 1.23
CA GLU A 53 -0.75 0.33 0.02
C GLU A 53 -0.88 1.24 -1.19
N ALA A 54 -2.01 1.94 -1.34
CA ALA A 54 -2.20 2.91 -2.42
C ALA A 54 -1.16 4.04 -2.35
N VAL A 55 -0.95 4.60 -1.15
CA VAL A 55 0.05 5.65 -0.92
C VAL A 55 1.47 5.14 -1.19
N LEU A 56 1.83 3.96 -0.68
CA LEU A 56 3.16 3.39 -0.87
C LEU A 56 3.45 3.07 -2.34
N VAL A 57 2.50 2.49 -3.06
CA VAL A 57 2.63 2.19 -4.49
C VAL A 57 2.73 3.49 -5.30
N ALA A 58 1.87 4.47 -5.05
CA ALA A 58 1.88 5.75 -5.77
C ALA A 58 3.17 6.55 -5.53
N ALA A 59 3.61 6.65 -4.28
CA ALA A 59 4.83 7.35 -3.92
C ALA A 59 6.06 6.68 -4.53
N THR A 60 6.16 5.36 -4.40
CA THR A 60 7.28 4.59 -4.96
C THR A 60 7.28 4.67 -6.48
N THR A 61 6.14 4.49 -7.14
CA THR A 61 6.01 4.63 -8.60
C THR A 61 6.49 6.01 -9.06
N THR A 62 6.10 7.07 -8.35
CA THR A 62 6.48 8.44 -8.69
C THR A 62 7.97 8.71 -8.45
N ILE A 63 8.56 8.18 -7.38
CA ILE A 63 10.01 8.29 -7.10
C ILE A 63 10.84 7.67 -8.23
N PHE A 64 10.32 6.60 -8.84
CA PHE A 64 10.97 5.87 -9.92
C PHE A 64 10.37 6.16 -11.31
N ASP A 65 9.54 7.21 -11.45
CA ASP A 65 8.97 7.66 -12.74
C ASP A 65 10.03 8.46 -13.53
N TYR A 66 11.04 7.73 -14.01
CA TYR A 66 12.19 8.29 -14.67
C TYR A 66 11.88 8.70 -16.11
N ARG A 67 12.17 9.96 -16.42
CA ARG A 67 12.03 10.55 -17.75
C ARG A 67 13.35 11.23 -18.13
N PRO A 68 14.39 10.46 -18.53
CA PRO A 68 15.73 11.01 -18.71
C PRO A 68 15.85 12.12 -19.75
N PHE A 69 14.89 12.19 -20.70
CA PHE A 69 14.82 13.29 -21.66
C PHE A 69 14.41 14.63 -21.02
N ASP A 70 13.46 14.62 -20.09
CA ASP A 70 12.92 15.82 -19.42
C ASP A 70 13.60 16.12 -18.08
N GLN A 71 14.16 15.09 -17.45
CA GLN A 71 14.69 15.14 -16.10
C GLN A 71 16.22 15.17 -16.16
N ARG A 72 16.82 16.14 -15.45
CA ARG A 72 18.28 16.22 -15.33
C ARG A 72 18.89 14.97 -14.72
N ASP A 73 18.25 14.44 -13.68
CA ASP A 73 18.65 13.25 -12.93
C ASP A 73 17.45 12.68 -12.16
N GLN A 74 17.65 11.52 -11.52
CA GLN A 74 16.64 10.76 -10.76
C GLN A 74 15.96 11.58 -9.65
N ARG A 75 16.60 12.63 -9.13
CA ARG A 75 16.02 13.46 -8.06
C ARG A 75 14.82 14.26 -8.55
N ALA A 76 14.67 14.48 -9.86
CA ALA A 76 13.48 15.14 -10.40
C ALA A 76 12.21 14.33 -10.12
N ALA A 77 12.25 13.01 -10.32
CA ALA A 77 11.15 12.10 -10.01
C ALA A 77 10.87 12.03 -8.49
N PHE A 78 11.94 12.00 -7.67
CA PHE A 78 11.80 12.12 -6.21
C PHE A 78 11.05 13.41 -5.81
N ARG A 79 11.43 14.56 -6.38
CA ARG A 79 10.79 15.85 -6.08
C ARG A 79 9.30 15.87 -6.44
N SER A 80 8.86 15.20 -7.51
CA SER A 80 7.44 15.09 -7.86
C SER A 80 6.63 14.25 -6.87
N ALA A 81 7.26 13.32 -6.16
CA ALA A 81 6.59 12.48 -5.16
C ALA A 81 6.41 13.16 -3.78
N ARG A 82 6.97 14.36 -3.57
CA ARG A 82 6.93 15.07 -2.27
C ARG A 82 5.54 15.20 -1.64
N PRO A 83 4.44 15.41 -2.39
CA PRO A 83 3.09 15.48 -1.81
C PRO A 83 2.64 14.18 -1.10
N LEU A 84 3.25 13.04 -1.43
CA LEU A 84 2.95 11.73 -0.84
C LEU A 84 3.91 11.37 0.32
N MET A 85 4.78 12.29 0.73
CA MET A 85 5.82 12.04 1.72
C MET A 85 5.62 12.87 3.00
N THR A 86 6.17 12.38 4.10
CA THR A 86 6.39 13.25 5.25
C THR A 86 7.38 14.35 4.88
N ARG A 87 7.21 15.55 5.46
CA ARG A 87 8.12 16.68 5.22
C ARG A 87 9.56 16.34 5.56
N GLU A 88 9.77 15.59 6.63
CA GLU A 88 11.10 15.17 7.09
C GLU A 88 11.77 14.27 6.05
N PHE A 89 11.08 13.24 5.56
CA PHE A 89 11.62 12.34 4.53
C PHE A 89 11.94 13.09 3.24
N ALA A 90 11.00 13.91 2.77
CA ALA A 90 11.17 14.76 1.59
C ALA A 90 12.37 15.71 1.69
N THR A 91 12.79 16.09 2.89
CA THR A 91 13.94 16.98 3.12
C THR A 91 15.26 16.22 3.16
N ARG A 92 15.32 15.07 3.83
CA ARG A 92 16.58 14.34 4.06
C ARG A 92 16.98 13.40 2.91
N ALA A 93 16.03 12.87 2.17
CA ALA A 93 16.27 11.73 1.28
C ALA A 93 16.59 12.09 -0.18
N GLU A 94 16.45 13.36 -0.59
CA GLU A 94 16.59 13.75 -2.00
C GLU A 94 17.97 13.37 -2.58
N GLN A 95 19.06 13.53 -1.84
CA GLN A 95 20.39 13.16 -2.34
C GLN A 95 20.56 11.64 -2.46
N ALA A 96 19.95 10.86 -1.57
CA ALA A 96 20.01 9.40 -1.60
C ALA A 96 19.28 8.81 -2.82
N ALA A 97 18.31 9.54 -3.39
CA ALA A 97 17.55 9.08 -4.56
C ALA A 97 18.42 8.77 -5.79
N LEU A 98 19.61 9.35 -5.91
CA LEU A 98 20.56 9.04 -6.98
C LEU A 98 21.15 7.62 -6.89
N ALA A 99 21.08 6.99 -5.71
CA ALA A 99 21.70 5.70 -5.44
C ALA A 99 20.68 4.55 -5.28
N TRP A 100 19.37 4.83 -5.32
CA TRP A 100 18.35 3.80 -5.09
C TRP A 100 18.13 2.87 -6.26
N ALA A 101 18.20 3.38 -7.50
CA ALA A 101 18.15 2.53 -8.68
C ALA A 101 19.58 2.20 -9.12
N PRO A 102 19.86 0.96 -9.56
CA PRO A 102 21.18 0.56 -10.05
C PRO A 102 21.42 1.09 -11.47
N ILE A 103 21.35 2.41 -11.64
CA ILE A 103 21.52 3.13 -12.91
C ILE A 103 22.77 4.00 -12.80
N THR A 104 23.72 3.80 -13.71
CA THR A 104 24.92 4.62 -13.76
C THR A 104 24.63 5.98 -14.40
N THR A 105 25.49 6.97 -14.14
CA THR A 105 25.42 8.28 -14.81
C THR A 105 25.54 8.16 -16.33
N SER A 106 26.38 7.24 -16.83
CA SER A 106 26.52 7.01 -18.28
C SER A 106 25.26 6.40 -18.89
N GLN A 107 24.61 5.47 -18.20
CA GLN A 107 23.34 4.88 -18.64
C GLN A 107 22.22 5.93 -18.68
N TRP A 108 22.12 6.77 -17.64
CA TRP A 108 21.17 7.90 -17.63
C TRP A 108 21.40 8.84 -18.81
N GLN A 109 22.65 9.25 -19.04
CA GLN A 109 23.01 10.14 -20.14
C GLN A 109 22.69 9.54 -21.51
N GLN A 110 22.94 8.24 -21.69
CA GLN A 110 22.60 7.53 -22.92
C GLN A 110 21.08 7.51 -23.15
N TRP A 111 20.29 7.21 -22.11
CA TRP A 111 18.83 7.25 -22.21
C TRP A 111 18.30 8.66 -22.51
N ALA A 112 18.89 9.69 -21.90
CA ALA A 112 18.54 11.08 -22.16
C ALA A 112 18.80 11.45 -23.63
N THR A 113 20.00 11.15 -24.15
CA THR A 113 20.39 11.44 -25.54
C THR A 113 19.49 10.71 -26.55
N ASN A 114 19.08 9.49 -26.24
CA ASN A 114 18.27 8.66 -27.14
C ASN A 114 16.76 8.81 -26.90
N ALA A 115 16.33 9.70 -26.00
CA ALA A 115 14.94 9.82 -25.56
C ALA A 115 14.31 8.46 -25.19
N THR A 116 15.07 7.59 -24.50
CA THR A 116 14.61 6.26 -24.11
C THR A 116 13.47 6.38 -23.11
N ALA A 117 12.27 5.96 -23.52
CA ALA A 117 11.12 5.86 -22.63
C ALA A 117 11.37 4.77 -21.59
N ILE A 118 11.02 5.06 -20.33
CA ILE A 118 11.09 4.10 -19.23
C ILE A 118 9.67 3.95 -18.67
N THR A 119 9.18 2.72 -18.60
CA THR A 119 7.95 2.40 -17.85
C THR A 119 8.34 1.82 -16.51
N THR A 120 7.66 2.24 -15.44
CA THR A 120 7.89 1.75 -14.09
C THR A 120 6.69 0.96 -13.62
N THR A 121 6.93 -0.23 -13.05
CA THR A 121 5.90 -0.99 -12.35
C THR A 121 6.32 -1.19 -10.90
N VAL A 122 5.33 -1.09 -10.00
CA VAL A 122 5.53 -1.27 -8.56
C VAL A 122 4.43 -2.18 -8.03
N LYS A 123 4.81 -3.20 -7.26
CA LYS A 123 3.88 -4.12 -6.61
C LYS A 123 4.28 -4.29 -5.15
N VAL A 124 3.31 -4.40 -4.25
CA VAL A 124 3.57 -4.80 -2.87
C VAL A 124 4.03 -6.26 -2.89
N GLY A 125 5.19 -6.52 -2.30
CA GLY A 125 5.74 -7.86 -2.12
C GLY A 125 5.09 -8.59 -0.94
N ALA A 126 5.28 -9.90 -0.90
CA ALA A 126 4.78 -10.76 0.19
C ALA A 126 5.83 -10.99 1.29
N ASP A 127 6.93 -10.22 1.27
CA ASP A 127 8.03 -10.39 2.23
C ASP A 127 7.58 -10.04 3.65
N ASP A 128 8.15 -10.76 4.61
CA ASP A 128 7.91 -10.52 6.04
C ASP A 128 8.25 -9.09 6.42
N HIS A 129 7.35 -8.48 7.19
CA HIS A 129 7.51 -7.15 7.74
C HIS A 129 7.17 -7.14 9.23
N PRO A 130 7.69 -6.16 10.00
CA PRO A 130 7.23 -5.96 11.37
C PRO A 130 5.70 -5.80 11.43
N PRO A 131 5.05 -6.18 12.55
CA PRO A 131 3.63 -5.99 12.72
C PRO A 131 3.21 -4.53 12.51
N ASP A 132 2.11 -4.32 11.80
CA ASP A 132 1.55 -2.99 11.58
C ASP A 132 0.97 -2.42 12.88
N THR A 133 0.98 -1.09 12.98
CA THR A 133 0.27 -0.37 14.02
C THR A 133 -0.74 0.59 13.42
N ALA A 134 -1.59 1.18 14.28
CA ALA A 134 -2.56 2.17 13.85
C ALA A 134 -1.92 3.42 13.20
N THR A 135 -0.61 3.65 13.32
CA THR A 135 0.08 4.84 12.80
C THR A 135 1.39 4.56 12.07
N SER A 136 1.78 3.29 11.92
CA SER A 136 3.05 2.89 11.29
C SER A 136 2.91 1.56 10.57
N VAL A 137 3.34 1.50 9.32
CA VAL A 137 3.25 0.32 8.44
C VAL A 137 4.54 0.19 7.64
N ARG A 138 5.05 -1.03 7.49
CA ARG A 138 6.24 -1.33 6.67
C ARG A 138 5.90 -2.35 5.61
N ARG A 139 6.37 -2.14 4.38
CA ARG A 139 6.20 -3.07 3.27
C ARG A 139 7.49 -3.17 2.45
N VAL A 140 7.70 -4.32 1.85
CA VAL A 140 8.65 -4.46 0.74
C VAL A 140 7.86 -4.32 -0.56
N LEU A 141 8.33 -3.52 -1.50
CA LEU A 141 7.76 -3.36 -2.83
C LEU A 141 8.76 -3.87 -3.88
N ALA A 142 8.28 -4.66 -4.83
CA ALA A 142 9.03 -5.00 -6.03
C ALA A 142 8.88 -3.85 -7.04
N VAL A 143 10.01 -3.29 -7.46
CA VAL A 143 10.07 -2.27 -8.51
C VAL A 143 10.71 -2.87 -9.75
N GLU A 144 10.07 -2.67 -10.91
CA GLU A 144 10.65 -2.99 -12.21
C GLU A 144 10.67 -1.74 -13.09
N LEU A 145 11.84 -1.43 -13.64
CA LEU A 145 12.03 -0.43 -14.68
C LEU A 145 12.15 -1.14 -16.02
N HIS A 146 11.44 -0.63 -17.02
CA HIS A 146 11.41 -1.15 -18.38
C HIS A 146 11.86 -0.05 -19.37
N PRO A 147 13.18 0.16 -19.54
CA PRO A 147 13.69 1.04 -20.60
C PRO A 147 13.40 0.42 -21.97
N ALA A 148 12.86 1.20 -22.89
CA ALA A 148 12.47 0.73 -24.22
C ALA A 148 13.66 0.08 -24.98
N GLY A 149 13.44 -1.14 -25.48
CA GLY A 149 14.44 -1.89 -26.24
C GLY A 149 15.62 -2.43 -25.42
N GLN A 150 15.54 -2.43 -24.08
CA GLN A 150 16.62 -2.89 -23.20
C GLN A 150 16.11 -3.91 -22.17
N ALA A 151 17.05 -4.53 -21.45
CA ALA A 151 16.73 -5.45 -20.37
C ALA A 151 16.02 -4.74 -19.21
N ARG A 152 15.08 -5.43 -18.57
CA ARG A 152 14.41 -4.93 -17.36
C ARG A 152 15.39 -4.82 -16.19
N ILE A 153 15.20 -3.81 -15.35
CA ILE A 153 15.94 -3.62 -14.10
C ILE A 153 14.96 -3.82 -12.95
N ALA A 154 15.21 -4.79 -12.08
CA ALA A 154 14.33 -5.12 -10.96
C ALA A 154 15.09 -5.02 -9.64
N PHE A 155 14.44 -4.45 -8.62
CA PHE A 155 15.00 -4.34 -7.26
C PHE A 155 13.89 -4.19 -6.21
N ALA A 156 14.24 -4.46 -4.96
CA ALA A 156 13.32 -4.37 -3.83
C ALA A 156 13.45 -3.02 -3.11
N VAL A 157 12.30 -2.43 -2.79
CA VAL A 157 12.17 -1.20 -2.02
C VAL A 157 11.57 -1.52 -0.65
N TYR A 158 12.26 -1.14 0.41
CA TYR A 158 11.77 -1.24 1.78
C TYR A 158 11.17 0.11 2.16
N ALA A 159 9.84 0.17 2.22
CA ALA A 159 9.12 1.40 2.49
C ALA A 159 8.52 1.40 3.90
N HIS A 160 8.53 2.58 4.52
CA HIS A 160 7.87 2.85 5.80
C HIS A 160 6.89 3.98 5.61
N ALA A 161 5.61 3.73 5.92
CA ALA A 161 4.57 4.75 5.96
C ALA A 161 4.19 5.08 7.40
N THR A 162 3.86 6.35 7.63
CA THR A 162 3.31 6.81 8.91
C THR A 162 2.10 7.70 8.69
N ARG A 163 1.29 7.85 9.75
CA ARG A 163 0.24 8.87 9.84
C ARG A 163 0.20 9.44 11.26
N PRO A 164 -0.12 10.74 11.44
CA PRO A 164 -0.12 11.36 12.77
C PRO A 164 -1.12 10.75 13.77
N ALA A 165 -2.26 10.26 13.26
CA ALA A 165 -3.30 9.59 14.04
C ALA A 165 -4.12 8.68 13.12
N ALA A 166 -4.85 7.72 13.70
CA ALA A 166 -5.63 6.73 12.94
C ALA A 166 -6.64 7.36 11.94
N GLY A 167 -7.18 8.53 12.26
CA GLY A 167 -8.11 9.27 11.40
C GLY A 167 -7.45 10.06 10.25
N ARG A 168 -6.12 10.06 10.14
CA ARG A 168 -5.35 10.85 9.15
C ARG A 168 -4.82 9.95 8.02
N GLY A 169 -4.47 10.59 6.91
CA GLY A 169 -3.95 9.91 5.72
C GLY A 169 -2.52 9.44 5.94
N TRP A 170 -2.15 8.38 5.24
CA TRP A 170 -0.80 7.84 5.23
C TRP A 170 0.14 8.70 4.39
N LEU A 171 1.40 8.74 4.78
CA LEU A 171 2.49 9.36 4.04
C LEU A 171 3.72 8.45 4.07
N LEU A 172 4.50 8.45 2.99
CA LEU A 172 5.80 7.79 2.94
C LEU A 172 6.80 8.53 3.85
N ALA A 173 7.34 7.82 4.84
CA ALA A 173 8.23 8.37 5.86
C ALA A 173 9.69 7.89 5.74
N ASP A 174 9.90 6.77 5.08
CA ASP A 174 11.24 6.27 4.76
C ASP A 174 11.22 5.34 3.55
N LEU A 175 12.34 5.29 2.84
CA LEU A 175 12.59 4.38 1.74
C LEU A 175 14.05 3.94 1.75
N GLY A 176 14.27 2.63 1.68
CA GLY A 176 15.59 2.04 1.46
C GLY A 176 15.56 1.06 0.28
N VAL A 177 16.67 0.98 -0.46
CA VAL A 177 16.92 -0.08 -1.43
C VAL A 177 18.08 -0.92 -0.93
N ARG A 178 17.94 -2.24 -1.00
CA ARG A 178 19.05 -3.17 -0.77
C ARG A 178 19.48 -3.75 -2.11
N SER A 179 20.78 -3.61 -2.38
CA SER A 179 21.52 -4.23 -3.47
C SER A 179 22.16 -5.53 -2.99
#